data_AF-A0A4R8TSQ9-F1
#
_entry.id   AF-A0A4R8TSQ9-F1
#
_cell.length_a   1.000
_cell.length_b   1.000
_cell.length_c   1.000
_cell.angle_alpha   90.00
_cell.angle_beta   90.00
_cell.angle_gamma   90.00
#
_symmetry.space_group_name_H-M   'P 1'
#
loop_
_entity.id
_entity.type
_entity.pdbx_description
1 polymer ?
#
loop_
_entity_poly.entity_id
_entity_poly.type
_entity_poly.pdbx_seq_one_letter_code
_entity_poly.pdbx_strand_id
1 'polypeptide(L)'
;MLVHDPKHRDHPEIIRPFMEETYEVMSYIRTNILVKLLRIVADILEVPEEAVLSTHAPGGSKTEYLRYMMCEPRTKEESEKYRQIFLAGHTDWGTWTFLFSQPVAALQVLCHHTGRYRYVKHQPHGIVVNFGEALERLTGGLFKATIHRVTTPPEDQRHLRRIGVIYFSRPADDRELVPVENSPLLQRMGADKPIDERVFCMADYLDARKHGWKRYDFDMDRPREEGKHQDPFDGEYPDPEGHKSLGKFDNVPRLQYSLPTVRST
;
A
#
# COMPACT_ATOMS: atom_id res chain seq x y z
N MET A 1 7.19 11.20 15.01
CA MET A 1 6.66 12.00 13.89
C MET A 1 6.38 11.07 12.72
N LEU A 2 5.10 10.90 12.34
CA LEU A 2 4.64 10.03 11.24
C LEU A 2 4.73 10.73 9.87
N VAL A 3 5.46 11.83 9.80
CA VAL A 3 5.58 12.69 8.63
C VAL A 3 7.06 12.99 8.45
N HIS A 4 7.75 12.13 7.72
CA HIS A 4 9.18 12.27 7.46
C HIS A 4 9.41 12.13 5.96
N ASP A 5 9.79 13.21 5.28
CA ASP A 5 10.37 13.09 3.94
C ASP A 5 11.82 12.59 4.09
N PRO A 6 12.18 11.40 3.56
CA PRO A 6 13.53 10.85 3.65
C PRO A 6 14.60 11.69 2.94
N LYS A 7 14.21 12.67 2.12
CA LYS A 7 15.06 13.63 1.43
C LYS A 7 14.99 15.04 2.04
N HIS A 8 14.38 15.19 3.22
CA HIS A 8 14.23 16.47 3.93
C HIS A 8 13.60 17.59 3.08
N ARG A 9 12.71 17.23 2.15
CA ARG A 9 11.96 18.22 1.38
C ARG A 9 10.85 18.79 2.23
N ASP A 10 10.63 20.09 2.10
CA ASP A 10 9.52 20.75 2.76
C ASP A 10 8.19 20.27 2.19
N HIS A 11 7.18 20.20 3.06
CA HIS A 11 5.80 20.02 2.62
C HIS A 11 5.32 21.23 1.81
N PRO A 12 4.41 21.02 0.83
CA PRO A 12 3.80 22.11 0.06
C PRO A 12 3.20 23.19 0.97
N GLU A 13 3.32 24.46 0.60
CA GLU A 13 2.86 25.59 1.44
C GLU A 13 1.39 25.45 1.86
N ILE A 14 0.55 24.94 0.96
CA ILE A 14 -0.88 24.74 1.20
C ILE A 14 -1.19 23.76 2.35
N ILE A 15 -0.32 22.78 2.61
CA ILE A 15 -0.55 21.77 3.66
C ILE A 15 0.09 22.16 5.00
N ARG A 16 1.05 23.09 5.00
CA ARG A 16 1.79 23.50 6.21
C ARG A 16 0.87 23.94 7.37
N PRO A 17 -0.21 24.70 7.16
CA PRO A 17 -1.14 25.06 8.23
C PRO A 17 -1.91 23.88 8.83
N PHE A 18 -2.03 22.76 8.09
CA PHE A 18 -2.85 21.59 8.45
C PHE A 18 -2.00 20.40 8.91
N MET A 19 -0.73 20.62 9.23
CA MET A 19 0.21 19.55 9.59
C MET A 19 -0.17 18.89 10.92
N GLU A 20 -0.65 19.67 11.89
CA GLU A 20 -1.11 19.16 13.19
C GLU A 20 -2.34 18.24 13.00
N GLU A 21 -3.37 18.73 12.32
CA GLU A 21 -4.56 17.93 11.98
C GLU A 21 -4.21 16.66 11.18
N THR A 22 -3.32 16.78 10.20
CA THR A 22 -2.84 15.62 9.41
C THR A 22 -2.18 14.58 10.33
N TYR A 23 -1.35 15.02 11.27
CA TYR A 23 -0.70 14.14 12.23
C TYR A 23 -1.71 13.49 13.19
N GLU A 24 -2.68 14.24 13.69
CA GLU A 24 -3.74 13.72 14.55
C GLU A 24 -4.56 12.63 13.85
N VAL A 25 -4.96 12.86 12.60
CA VAL A 25 -5.69 11.88 11.79
C VAL A 25 -4.88 10.60 11.60
N MET A 26 -3.61 10.72 11.18
CA MET A 26 -2.73 9.56 11.00
C MET A 26 -2.50 8.80 12.32
N SER A 27 -2.26 9.54 13.40
CA SER A 27 -2.08 8.98 14.75
C SER A 27 -3.33 8.25 15.22
N TYR A 28 -4.51 8.83 15.00
CA TYR A 28 -5.78 8.23 15.38
C TYR A 28 -6.01 6.91 14.63
N ILE A 29 -5.84 6.90 13.30
CA ILE A 29 -5.98 5.67 12.50
C ILE A 29 -5.00 4.61 13.00
N ARG A 30 -3.72 4.98 13.19
CA ARG A 30 -2.68 4.05 13.64
C ARG A 30 -2.97 3.46 15.02
N THR A 31 -3.37 4.27 15.99
CA THR A 31 -3.51 3.86 17.40
C THR A 31 -4.87 3.27 17.74
N ASN A 32 -5.93 3.63 17.01
CA ASN A 32 -7.31 3.20 17.33
C ASN A 32 -7.88 2.21 16.32
N ILE A 33 -7.61 2.38 15.02
CA ILE A 33 -8.22 1.57 13.96
C ILE A 33 -7.31 0.40 13.58
N LEU A 34 -6.06 0.70 13.19
CA LEU A 34 -5.05 -0.30 12.82
C LEU A 34 -4.82 -1.30 13.96
N VAL A 35 -4.65 -0.86 15.21
CA VAL A 35 -4.50 -1.78 16.35
C VAL A 35 -5.65 -2.79 16.46
N LYS A 36 -6.91 -2.35 16.30
CA LYS A 36 -8.07 -3.25 16.38
C LYS A 36 -8.07 -4.26 15.25
N LEU A 37 -7.78 -3.81 14.03
CA LEU A 37 -7.69 -4.69 12.87
C LEU A 37 -6.54 -5.70 13.05
N LEU A 38 -5.40 -5.32 13.64
CA LEU A 38 -4.27 -6.23 13.89
C LEU A 38 -4.61 -7.29 14.93
N ARG A 39 -5.38 -6.93 15.97
CA ARG A 39 -5.92 -7.90 16.93
C ARG A 39 -6.85 -8.92 16.27
N ILE A 40 -7.76 -8.45 15.40
CA ILE A 40 -8.62 -9.34 14.62
C ILE A 40 -7.79 -10.30 13.76
N VAL A 41 -6.69 -9.84 13.17
CA VAL A 41 -5.77 -10.72 12.44
C VAL A 41 -5.12 -11.74 13.37
N ALA A 42 -4.67 -11.34 14.57
CA ALA A 42 -4.10 -12.28 15.55
C ALA A 42 -5.11 -13.36 15.96
N ASP A 43 -6.36 -12.97 16.24
CA ASP A 43 -7.45 -13.89 16.56
C ASP A 43 -7.69 -14.90 15.43
N ILE A 44 -7.75 -14.42 14.18
CA ILE A 44 -7.93 -15.28 13.00
C ILE A 44 -6.76 -16.24 12.85
N LEU A 45 -5.53 -15.76 13.06
CA LEU A 45 -4.32 -16.58 12.97
C LEU A 45 -4.13 -17.50 14.19
N GLU A 46 -4.98 -17.42 15.20
CA GLU A 46 -4.92 -18.20 16.43
C GLU A 46 -3.58 -18.05 17.17
N VAL A 47 -3.06 -16.81 17.21
CA VAL A 47 -1.81 -16.43 17.89
C VAL A 47 -2.04 -15.37 18.95
N PRO A 48 -1.13 -15.19 19.93
CA PRO A 48 -1.17 -14.04 20.83
C PRO A 48 -1.15 -12.71 20.06
N GLU A 49 -1.87 -11.70 20.54
CA GLU A 49 -1.98 -10.39 19.87
C GLU A 49 -0.62 -9.76 19.60
N GLU A 50 0.33 -9.94 20.52
CA GLU A 50 1.69 -9.39 20.46
C GLU A 50 2.46 -9.88 19.22
N ALA A 51 2.17 -11.10 18.75
CA ALA A 51 2.83 -11.67 17.57
C ALA A 51 2.52 -10.86 16.29
N VAL A 52 1.33 -10.27 16.21
CA VAL A 52 0.91 -9.42 15.08
C VAL A 52 1.16 -7.95 15.37
N LEU A 53 0.85 -7.47 16.59
CA LEU A 53 1.02 -6.07 16.98
C LEU A 53 2.49 -5.62 16.92
N SER A 54 3.44 -6.50 17.25
CA SER A 54 4.87 -6.20 17.17
C SER A 54 5.34 -5.88 15.76
N THR A 55 4.64 -6.36 14.72
CA THR A 55 4.98 -6.04 13.33
C THR A 55 4.76 -4.56 13.01
N HIS A 56 3.96 -3.82 13.78
CA HIS A 56 3.70 -2.38 13.63
C HIS A 56 4.12 -1.58 14.87
N ALA A 57 5.22 -1.94 15.52
CA ALA A 57 5.72 -1.23 16.68
C ALA A 57 5.85 0.30 16.42
N PRO A 58 5.45 1.18 17.37
CA PRO A 58 5.60 2.61 17.23
C PRO A 58 7.04 3.02 16.89
N GLY A 59 7.22 3.87 15.88
CA GLY A 59 8.54 4.32 15.42
C GLY A 59 9.31 3.30 14.56
N GLY A 60 8.80 2.08 14.40
CA GLY A 60 9.43 1.04 13.57
C GLY A 60 9.26 1.27 12.06
N SER A 61 8.18 1.94 11.63
CA SER A 61 7.99 2.31 10.22
C SER A 61 8.24 3.80 10.02
N LYS A 62 9.12 4.13 9.08
CA LYS A 62 9.36 5.50 8.60
C LYS A 62 8.75 5.75 7.22
N THR A 63 8.05 4.75 6.70
CA THR A 63 7.59 4.73 5.31
C THR A 63 6.07 4.76 5.18
N GLU A 64 5.35 4.96 6.28
CA GLU A 64 3.93 5.31 6.25
C GLU A 64 3.74 6.79 5.87
N TYR A 65 2.66 7.09 5.16
CA TYR A 65 2.35 8.45 4.75
C TYR A 65 0.87 8.61 4.39
N LEU A 66 0.43 9.86 4.44
CA LEU A 66 -0.82 10.29 3.84
C LEU A 66 -0.54 10.82 2.42
N ARG A 67 -1.26 10.31 1.43
CA ARG A 67 -1.18 10.74 0.04
C ARG A 67 -2.43 11.52 -0.34
N TYR A 68 -2.21 12.67 -0.94
CA TYR A 68 -3.23 13.43 -1.64
C TYR A 68 -3.13 13.13 -3.13
N MET A 69 -4.25 12.78 -3.74
CA MET A 69 -4.36 12.45 -5.15
C MET A 69 -5.47 13.28 -5.78
N MET A 70 -5.19 13.92 -6.90
CA MET A 70 -6.18 14.67 -7.67
C MET A 70 -6.32 14.02 -9.04
N CYS A 71 -7.56 13.73 -9.45
CA CYS A 71 -7.91 13.31 -10.79
C CYS A 71 -8.78 14.39 -11.41
N GLU A 72 -8.21 15.15 -12.34
CA GLU A 72 -8.94 16.18 -13.08
C GLU A 72 -9.88 15.55 -14.13
N PRO A 73 -11.00 16.20 -14.42
CA PRO A 73 -11.78 15.92 -15.63
C PRO A 73 -10.88 15.95 -16.86
N ARG A 74 -11.05 14.97 -17.75
CA ARG A 74 -10.31 14.87 -19.02
C ARG A 74 -11.27 15.09 -20.18
N THR A 75 -10.76 15.60 -21.30
CA THR A 75 -11.54 15.61 -22.55
C THR A 75 -11.82 14.18 -23.02
N LYS A 76 -12.74 14.01 -23.98
CA LYS A 76 -13.01 12.69 -24.57
C LYS A 76 -11.75 12.09 -25.21
N GLU A 77 -11.02 12.91 -25.96
CA GLU A 77 -9.78 12.52 -26.66
C GLU A 77 -8.69 12.06 -25.67
N GLU A 78 -8.47 12.82 -24.59
CA GLU A 78 -7.53 12.44 -23.53
C GLU A 78 -7.97 11.16 -22.81
N SER A 79 -9.27 11.06 -22.50
CA SER A 79 -9.81 9.88 -21.86
C SER A 79 -9.66 8.64 -22.73
N GLU A 80 -9.84 8.74 -24.04
CA GLU A 80 -9.60 7.65 -25.00
C GLU A 80 -8.11 7.30 -25.08
N LYS A 81 -7.21 8.30 -25.18
CA LYS A 81 -5.75 8.12 -25.17
C LYS A 81 -5.27 7.33 -23.95
N TYR A 82 -5.79 7.67 -22.77
CA TYR A 82 -5.45 6.97 -21.51
C TYR A 82 -6.43 5.85 -21.17
N ARG A 83 -7.19 5.35 -22.14
CA ARG A 83 -8.06 4.17 -22.02
C ARG A 83 -9.08 4.28 -20.87
N GLN A 84 -9.54 5.47 -20.51
CA GLN A 84 -10.45 5.75 -19.40
C GLN A 84 -9.84 5.44 -18.02
N ILE A 85 -8.52 5.36 -17.91
CA ILE A 85 -7.82 5.00 -16.67
C ILE A 85 -7.07 6.23 -16.15
N PHE A 86 -7.34 6.58 -14.89
CA PHE A 86 -6.55 7.55 -14.14
C PHE A 86 -5.35 6.88 -13.46
N LEU A 87 -5.54 5.67 -12.92
CA LEU A 87 -4.51 4.86 -12.32
C LEU A 87 -4.78 3.39 -12.65
N ALA A 88 -3.80 2.72 -13.25
CA ALA A 88 -3.89 1.33 -13.71
C ALA A 88 -4.15 0.35 -12.56
N GLY A 89 -4.60 -0.86 -12.90
CA GLY A 89 -4.75 -1.97 -11.99
C GLY A 89 -3.45 -2.24 -11.23
N HIS A 90 -3.52 -2.22 -9.90
CA HIS A 90 -2.39 -2.48 -9.02
C HIS A 90 -2.85 -3.01 -7.66
N THR A 91 -1.88 -3.43 -6.87
CA THR A 91 -1.96 -3.79 -5.46
C THR A 91 -1.14 -2.80 -4.65
N ASP A 92 -1.56 -2.55 -3.41
CA ASP A 92 -0.79 -1.74 -2.48
C ASP A 92 0.30 -2.57 -1.80
N TRP A 93 1.47 -1.98 -1.60
CA TRP A 93 2.64 -2.71 -1.06
C TRP A 93 2.66 -2.81 0.47
N GLY A 94 1.80 -2.08 1.17
CA GLY A 94 1.74 -2.06 2.63
C GLY A 94 0.91 -3.20 3.22
N THR A 95 0.43 -3.00 4.45
CA THR A 95 -0.51 -3.93 5.12
C THR A 95 -1.95 -3.54 4.87
N TRP A 96 -2.28 -2.29 5.20
CA TRP A 96 -3.57 -1.70 4.93
C TRP A 96 -3.45 -0.33 4.28
N THR A 97 -4.44 -0.04 3.46
CA THR A 97 -4.66 1.27 2.88
C THR A 97 -6.02 1.76 3.35
N PHE A 98 -6.05 3.00 3.85
CA PHE A 98 -7.25 3.67 4.34
C PHE A 98 -7.55 4.85 3.40
N LEU A 99 -8.51 4.66 2.51
CA LEU A 99 -8.97 5.69 1.58
C LEU A 99 -10.23 6.36 2.15
N PHE A 100 -10.16 7.66 2.36
CA PHE A 100 -11.32 8.45 2.80
C PHE A 100 -12.36 8.48 1.67
N SER A 101 -13.60 8.08 1.98
CA SER A 101 -14.66 7.96 0.97
C SER A 101 -15.09 9.34 0.49
N GLN A 102 -15.36 9.44 -0.81
CA GLN A 102 -15.78 10.67 -1.48
C GLN A 102 -16.78 10.34 -2.62
N PRO A 103 -17.65 11.28 -3.02
CA PRO A 103 -18.85 10.99 -3.83
C PRO A 103 -18.61 10.69 -5.32
N VAL A 104 -17.44 11.00 -5.87
CA VAL A 104 -17.04 10.70 -7.26
C VAL A 104 -16.58 9.24 -7.39
N ALA A 105 -17.43 8.43 -8.01
CA ALA A 105 -17.27 6.99 -8.17
C ALA A 105 -16.26 6.66 -9.28
N ALA A 106 -14.98 6.63 -8.92
CA ALA A 106 -13.88 6.30 -9.85
C ALA A 106 -13.08 5.05 -9.45
N LEU A 107 -13.14 4.66 -8.17
CA LEU A 107 -12.42 3.47 -7.67
C LEU A 107 -13.14 2.21 -8.12
N GLN A 108 -12.38 1.27 -8.70
CA GLN A 108 -12.85 -0.07 -8.97
C GLN A 108 -11.94 -1.11 -8.32
N VAL A 109 -12.54 -2.21 -7.84
CA VAL A 109 -11.84 -3.37 -7.28
C VAL A 109 -12.11 -4.59 -8.15
N LEU A 110 -11.08 -5.39 -8.42
CA LEU A 110 -11.23 -6.63 -9.17
C LEU A 110 -11.79 -7.73 -8.27
N CYS A 111 -12.93 -8.30 -8.66
CA CYS A 111 -13.52 -9.42 -7.93
C CYS A 111 -12.87 -10.75 -8.37
N HIS A 112 -12.05 -11.35 -7.52
CA HIS A 112 -11.35 -12.61 -7.83
C HIS A 112 -12.26 -13.78 -8.24
N HIS A 113 -13.52 -13.82 -7.77
CA HIS A 113 -14.47 -14.87 -8.14
C HIS A 113 -15.03 -14.72 -9.56
N THR A 114 -15.14 -13.48 -10.06
CA THR A 114 -15.77 -13.18 -11.35
C THR A 114 -14.78 -12.72 -12.40
N GLY A 115 -13.57 -12.34 -11.99
CA GLY A 115 -12.57 -11.71 -12.86
C GLY A 115 -12.99 -10.33 -13.37
N ARG A 116 -13.97 -9.66 -12.73
CA ARG A 116 -14.53 -8.39 -13.20
C ARG A 116 -14.29 -7.26 -12.20
N TYR A 117 -13.93 -6.10 -12.71
CA TYR A 117 -13.87 -4.87 -11.93
C TYR A 117 -15.27 -4.40 -11.53
N ARG A 118 -15.42 -3.95 -10.28
CA ARG A 118 -16.66 -3.40 -9.73
C ARG A 118 -16.39 -2.06 -9.09
N TYR A 119 -17.28 -1.09 -9.31
CA TYR A 119 -17.21 0.20 -8.64
C TYR A 119 -17.41 0.06 -7.14
N VAL A 120 -16.62 0.81 -6.39
CA VAL A 120 -16.82 0.97 -4.94
C VAL A 120 -17.82 2.10 -4.72
N LYS A 121 -18.96 1.77 -4.11
CA LYS A 121 -20.01 2.74 -3.80
C LYS A 121 -19.50 3.72 -2.73
N HIS A 122 -19.79 5.01 -2.91
CA HIS A 122 -19.55 6.00 -1.87
C HIS A 122 -20.40 5.70 -0.63
N GLN A 123 -19.76 5.76 0.54
CA GLN A 123 -20.41 5.66 1.83
C GLN A 123 -20.10 6.95 2.61
N PRO A 124 -21.12 7.81 2.88
CA PRO A 124 -20.93 8.98 3.72
C PRO A 124 -20.32 8.62 5.08
N HIS A 125 -19.33 9.41 5.50
CA HIS A 125 -18.54 9.18 6.72
C HIS A 125 -17.79 7.83 6.76
N GLY A 126 -17.65 7.16 5.61
CA GLY A 126 -16.97 5.89 5.48
C GLY A 126 -15.48 6.03 5.13
N ILE A 127 -14.71 5.01 5.50
CA ILE A 127 -13.35 4.79 5.02
C ILE A 127 -13.34 3.47 4.26
N VAL A 128 -12.82 3.49 3.04
CA VAL A 128 -12.57 2.27 2.26
C VAL A 128 -11.23 1.70 2.73
N VAL A 129 -11.24 0.45 3.17
CA VAL A 129 -10.05 -0.25 3.65
C VAL A 129 -9.75 -1.44 2.74
N ASN A 130 -8.51 -1.56 2.28
CA ASN A 130 -8.06 -2.70 1.47
C ASN A 130 -6.77 -3.31 1.99
N PHE A 131 -6.58 -4.59 1.66
CA PHE A 131 -5.37 -5.35 2.01
C PHE A 131 -4.25 -5.07 1.02
N GLY A 132 -3.04 -4.95 1.55
CA GLY A 132 -1.82 -4.85 0.78
C GLY A 132 -0.97 -6.12 0.86
N GLU A 133 0.09 -6.12 0.07
CA GLU A 133 0.99 -7.26 -0.16
C GLU A 133 1.88 -7.63 1.02
N ALA A 134 2.15 -6.70 1.92
CA ALA A 134 2.85 -7.02 3.15
C ALA A 134 1.96 -7.87 4.07
N LEU A 135 0.66 -7.56 4.17
CA LEU A 135 -0.28 -8.40 4.94
C LEU A 135 -0.43 -9.78 4.32
N GLU A 136 -0.51 -9.84 2.98
CA GLU A 136 -0.55 -11.11 2.25
C GLU A 136 0.63 -12.00 2.63
N ARG A 137 1.85 -11.47 2.63
CA ARG A 137 3.07 -12.19 3.02
C ARG A 137 3.10 -12.57 4.50
N LEU A 138 2.69 -11.66 5.38
CA LEU A 138 2.59 -11.92 6.82
C LEU A 138 1.56 -12.99 7.16
N THR A 139 0.63 -13.30 6.25
CA THR A 139 -0.44 -14.29 6.47
C THR A 139 -0.37 -15.47 5.50
N GLY A 140 0.78 -15.68 4.84
CA GLY A 140 0.96 -16.82 3.94
C GLY A 140 -0.03 -16.88 2.77
N GLY A 141 -0.59 -15.74 2.37
CA GLY A 141 -1.56 -15.64 1.28
C GLY A 141 -3.02 -15.79 1.70
N LEU A 142 -3.31 -15.92 3.01
CA LEU A 142 -4.68 -15.95 3.53
C LEU A 142 -5.44 -14.67 3.17
N PHE A 143 -4.86 -13.50 3.45
CA PHE A 143 -5.41 -12.21 3.04
C PHE A 143 -4.74 -11.74 1.76
N LYS A 144 -5.40 -11.95 0.62
CA LYS A 144 -4.86 -11.56 -0.69
C LYS A 144 -4.83 -10.05 -0.86
N ALA A 145 -3.75 -9.54 -1.43
CA ALA A 145 -3.63 -8.13 -1.76
C ALA A 145 -4.73 -7.72 -2.74
N THR A 146 -5.44 -6.64 -2.44
CA THR A 146 -6.61 -6.24 -3.21
C THR A 146 -6.19 -5.54 -4.51
N ILE A 147 -6.54 -6.14 -5.65
CA ILE A 147 -6.33 -5.53 -6.97
C ILE A 147 -7.38 -4.45 -7.20
N HIS A 148 -6.94 -3.23 -7.49
CA HIS A 148 -7.81 -2.09 -7.70
C HIS A 148 -7.23 -1.10 -8.70
N ARG A 149 -8.10 -0.26 -9.27
CA ARG A 149 -7.75 0.78 -10.23
C ARG A 149 -8.61 2.03 -10.05
N VAL A 150 -8.18 3.14 -10.65
CA VAL A 150 -8.99 4.36 -10.73
C VAL A 150 -9.31 4.65 -12.19
N THR A 151 -10.60 4.70 -12.52
CA THR A 151 -11.11 4.93 -13.88
C THR A 151 -11.88 6.24 -13.96
N THR A 152 -12.13 6.72 -15.19
CA THR A 152 -13.10 7.78 -15.45
C THR A 152 -14.43 7.44 -14.75
N PRO A 153 -15.03 8.38 -14.01
CA PRO A 153 -16.29 8.12 -13.33
C PRO A 153 -17.46 7.99 -14.33
N PRO A 154 -18.64 7.55 -13.85
CA PRO A 154 -19.88 7.60 -14.61
C PRO A 154 -20.14 8.97 -15.26
N GLU A 155 -20.89 8.99 -16.36
CA GLU A 155 -21.06 10.15 -17.25
C GLU A 155 -21.52 11.42 -16.51
N ASP A 156 -22.45 11.26 -15.57
CA ASP A 156 -23.00 12.32 -14.72
C ASP A 156 -21.97 12.93 -13.74
N GLN A 157 -20.80 12.32 -13.59
CA GLN A 157 -19.75 12.76 -12.68
C GLN A 157 -18.43 13.12 -13.38
N ARG A 158 -18.31 12.92 -14.71
CA ARG A 158 -17.05 13.14 -15.44
C ARG A 158 -16.53 14.57 -15.42
N HIS A 159 -17.44 15.52 -15.22
CA HIS A 159 -17.11 16.95 -15.11
C HIS A 159 -16.58 17.33 -13.72
N LEU A 160 -16.61 16.41 -12.75
CA LEU A 160 -16.19 16.66 -11.37
C LEU A 160 -14.72 16.25 -11.16
N ARG A 161 -13.98 17.12 -10.47
CA ARG A 161 -12.66 16.77 -9.94
C ARG A 161 -12.81 15.75 -8.83
N ARG A 162 -12.03 14.68 -8.91
CA ARG A 162 -11.89 13.70 -7.82
C ARG A 162 -10.68 14.04 -6.97
N ILE A 163 -10.88 14.13 -5.66
CA ILE A 163 -9.82 14.25 -4.66
C ILE A 163 -9.81 12.95 -3.85
N GLY A 164 -8.63 12.36 -3.67
CA GLY A 164 -8.41 11.20 -2.81
C GLY A 164 -7.43 11.55 -1.71
N VAL A 165 -7.77 11.18 -0.48
CA VAL A 165 -6.87 11.21 0.67
C VAL A 165 -6.69 9.77 1.12
N ILE A 166 -5.44 9.32 1.24
CA ILE A 166 -5.12 7.89 1.41
C ILE A 166 -4.02 7.73 2.43
N TYR A 167 -4.25 7.00 3.51
CA TYR A 167 -3.22 6.63 4.48
C TYR A 167 -2.74 5.20 4.22
N PHE A 168 -1.42 5.05 4.05
CA PHE A 168 -0.78 3.75 3.84
C PHE A 168 -0.10 3.28 5.11
N SER A 169 -0.60 2.19 5.69
CA SER A 169 -0.03 1.54 6.88
C SER A 169 0.93 0.42 6.49
N ARG A 170 2.04 0.31 7.23
CA ARG A 170 3.13 -0.63 6.94
C ARG A 170 3.68 -1.24 8.23
N PRO A 171 4.18 -2.49 8.16
CA PRO A 171 5.01 -3.02 9.23
C PRO A 171 6.26 -2.15 9.43
N ALA A 172 6.98 -2.43 10.52
CA ALA A 172 8.30 -1.86 10.74
C ALA A 172 9.21 -2.11 9.53
N ASP A 173 10.06 -1.13 9.22
CA ASP A 173 10.85 -1.13 7.99
C ASP A 173 11.82 -2.33 7.91
N ASP A 174 12.26 -2.84 9.05
CA ASP A 174 13.12 -4.01 9.22
C ASP A 174 12.35 -5.34 9.39
N ARG A 175 11.01 -5.30 9.45
CA ARG A 175 10.20 -6.52 9.57
C ARG A 175 10.32 -7.35 8.31
N GLU A 176 10.79 -8.58 8.45
CA GLU A 176 10.76 -9.58 7.38
C GLU A 176 9.32 -9.95 7.03
N LEU A 177 9.04 -9.96 5.73
CA LEU A 177 7.73 -10.28 5.18
C LEU A 177 7.57 -11.80 5.04
N VAL A 178 7.53 -12.48 6.18
CA VAL A 178 7.28 -13.92 6.32
C VAL A 178 5.99 -14.17 7.10
N PRO A 179 5.33 -15.32 6.90
CA PRO A 179 4.13 -15.65 7.67
C PRO A 179 4.35 -15.56 9.18
N VAL A 180 3.33 -15.11 9.91
CA VAL A 180 3.39 -15.05 11.38
C VAL A 180 3.66 -16.44 11.95
N GLU A 181 4.72 -16.52 12.75
CA GLU A 181 5.20 -17.79 13.31
C GLU A 181 4.19 -18.40 14.29
N ASN A 182 4.26 -19.72 14.43
CA ASN A 182 3.46 -20.49 15.38
C ASN A 182 1.94 -20.33 15.22
N SER A 183 1.45 -19.83 14.07
CA SER A 183 0.02 -19.78 13.78
C SER A 183 -0.54 -21.18 13.51
N PRO A 184 -1.42 -21.71 14.39
CA PRO A 184 -2.04 -23.00 14.16
C PRO A 184 -2.91 -23.01 12.89
N LEU A 185 -3.58 -21.90 12.58
CA LEU A 185 -4.36 -21.78 11.34
C LEU A 185 -3.47 -21.91 10.10
N LEU A 186 -2.36 -21.15 10.03
CA LEU A 186 -1.47 -21.19 8.87
C LEU A 186 -0.83 -22.57 8.70
N GLN A 187 -0.47 -23.24 9.79
CA GLN A 187 0.02 -24.62 9.75
C GLN A 187 -1.03 -25.60 9.19
N ARG A 188 -2.29 -25.52 9.65
CA ARG A 188 -3.38 -26.34 9.09
C ARG A 188 -3.62 -26.08 7.61
N MET A 189 -3.36 -24.85 7.13
CA MET A 189 -3.49 -24.46 5.73
C MET A 189 -2.24 -24.78 4.88
N GLY A 190 -1.11 -25.17 5.50
CA GLY A 190 0.18 -25.27 4.81
C GLY A 190 0.71 -23.92 4.28
N ALA A 191 0.28 -22.83 4.91
CA ALA A 191 0.60 -21.44 4.56
C ALA A 191 1.60 -20.81 5.55
N ASP A 192 2.30 -21.62 6.33
CA ASP A 192 3.29 -21.24 7.32
C ASP A 192 4.69 -20.98 6.72
N LYS A 193 4.81 -20.98 5.39
CA LYS A 193 6.05 -20.74 4.64
C LYS A 193 5.96 -19.48 3.78
N PRO A 194 7.09 -18.78 3.52
CA PRO A 194 7.11 -17.63 2.64
C PRO A 194 6.48 -17.91 1.27
N ILE A 195 5.68 -16.97 0.77
CA ILE A 195 5.03 -17.04 -0.55
C ILE A 195 6.06 -16.98 -1.69
N ASP A 196 7.16 -16.27 -1.45
CA ASP A 196 8.22 -16.04 -2.42
C ASP A 196 9.51 -16.75 -1.97
N GLU A 197 10.29 -17.28 -2.92
CA GLU A 197 11.62 -17.86 -2.64
C GLU A 197 12.55 -16.84 -1.97
N ARG A 198 12.37 -15.56 -2.32
CA ARG A 198 13.14 -14.46 -1.77
C ARG A 198 12.31 -13.68 -0.76
N VAL A 199 12.83 -13.61 0.46
CA VAL A 199 12.27 -12.82 1.55
C VAL A 199 12.95 -11.44 1.59
N PHE A 200 12.15 -10.41 1.81
CA PHE A 200 12.60 -9.04 2.02
C PHE A 200 12.09 -8.54 3.37
N CYS A 201 12.81 -7.60 3.98
CA CYS A 201 12.18 -6.71 4.94
C CYS A 201 11.29 -5.68 4.24
N MET A 202 10.39 -5.02 4.98
CA MET A 202 9.45 -4.06 4.40
C MET A 202 10.14 -2.95 3.59
N ALA A 203 11.24 -2.37 4.08
CA ALA A 203 11.96 -1.33 3.34
C ALA A 203 12.56 -1.84 2.02
N ASP A 204 13.23 -3.00 2.04
CA ASP A 204 13.82 -3.62 0.85
C ASP A 204 12.73 -4.04 -0.15
N TYR A 205 11.59 -4.50 0.36
CA TYR A 205 10.45 -4.86 -0.47
C TYR A 205 9.93 -3.67 -1.28
N LEU A 206 9.77 -2.51 -0.61
CA LEU A 206 9.34 -1.28 -1.28
C LEU A 206 10.32 -0.85 -2.36
N ASP A 207 11.62 -0.96 -2.10
CA ASP A 207 12.65 -0.65 -3.08
C ASP A 207 12.59 -1.61 -4.27
N ALA A 208 12.50 -2.92 -4.01
CA ALA A 208 12.38 -3.93 -5.06
C ALA A 208 11.14 -3.70 -5.93
N ARG A 209 9.99 -3.35 -5.34
CA ARG A 209 8.74 -3.07 -6.07
C ARG A 209 8.83 -1.83 -6.95
N LYS A 210 9.49 -0.76 -6.48
CA LYS A 210 9.75 0.43 -7.29
C LYS A 210 10.60 0.11 -8.52
N HIS A 211 11.51 -0.84 -8.39
CA HIS A 211 12.40 -1.26 -9.47
C HIS A 211 11.92 -2.52 -10.21
N GLY A 212 10.60 -2.74 -10.24
CA GLY A 212 9.98 -3.72 -11.14
C GLY A 212 9.96 -5.17 -10.67
N TRP A 213 10.38 -5.47 -9.44
CA TRP A 213 10.29 -6.83 -8.91
C TRP A 213 8.85 -7.32 -8.90
N LYS A 214 8.59 -8.45 -9.57
CA LYS A 214 7.26 -9.05 -9.77
C LYS A 214 6.20 -8.03 -10.22
N ARG A 215 6.47 -7.30 -11.31
CA ARG A 215 5.48 -6.43 -11.94
C ARG A 215 4.31 -7.27 -12.46
N TYR A 216 3.18 -7.18 -11.79
CA TYR A 216 1.95 -7.82 -12.20
C TYR A 216 1.18 -6.93 -13.18
N ASP A 217 0.59 -7.55 -14.20
CA ASP A 217 -0.39 -6.90 -15.06
C ASP A 217 -1.80 -7.29 -14.61
N PHE A 218 -2.58 -6.29 -14.23
CA PHE A 218 -3.90 -6.49 -13.64
C PHE A 218 -5.04 -5.91 -14.48
N ASP A 219 -4.73 -5.21 -15.57
CA ASP A 219 -5.73 -4.63 -16.47
C ASP A 219 -6.09 -5.62 -17.59
N MET A 220 -6.62 -6.78 -17.22
CA MET A 220 -6.94 -7.88 -18.14
C MET A 220 -8.12 -7.59 -19.08
N ASP A 221 -8.91 -6.55 -18.79
CA ASP A 221 -10.10 -6.18 -19.57
C ASP A 221 -9.74 -5.61 -20.96
N ARG A 222 -8.46 -5.26 -21.21
CA ARG A 222 -8.02 -4.69 -22.49
C ARG A 222 -6.61 -5.18 -22.84
N PRO A 223 -6.42 -5.76 -24.04
CA PRO A 223 -5.10 -6.27 -24.46
C PRO A 223 -4.04 -5.15 -24.51
N ARG A 224 -2.80 -5.53 -24.18
CA ARG A 224 -1.61 -4.69 -24.31
C ARG A 224 -1.40 -4.32 -25.78
N GLU A 225 -1.03 -3.07 -26.06
CA GLU A 225 -0.44 -2.75 -27.36
C GLU A 225 1.03 -3.16 -27.29
N GLU A 226 1.45 -4.10 -28.14
CA GLU A 226 2.85 -4.50 -28.21
C GLU A 226 3.75 -3.30 -28.54
N GLY A 227 4.87 -3.16 -27.83
CA GLY A 227 5.91 -2.17 -28.14
C GLY A 227 5.70 -0.75 -27.60
N LYS A 228 4.69 -0.49 -26.75
CA LYS A 228 4.50 0.83 -26.10
C LYS A 228 4.25 0.69 -24.60
N HIS A 229 5.23 1.06 -23.78
CA HIS A 229 5.12 1.08 -22.32
C HIS A 229 5.53 2.44 -21.77
N GLN A 230 4.54 3.26 -21.44
CA GLN A 230 4.77 4.45 -20.62
C GLN A 230 4.41 4.13 -19.18
N ASP A 231 5.38 4.28 -18.27
CA ASP A 231 5.05 4.57 -16.89
C ASP A 231 4.34 5.94 -16.86
N PRO A 232 3.11 6.05 -16.32
CA PRO A 232 2.38 7.31 -16.26
C PRO A 232 3.09 8.41 -15.45
N PHE A 233 4.06 8.05 -14.62
CA PHE A 233 4.72 8.94 -13.67
C PHE A 233 6.18 9.24 -14.04
N ASP A 234 6.92 8.30 -14.63
CA ASP A 234 8.38 8.43 -14.84
C ASP A 234 8.90 8.03 -16.26
N GLY A 235 8.02 7.85 -17.25
CA GLY A 235 8.44 7.63 -18.65
C GLY A 235 8.78 6.18 -19.02
N GLU A 236 9.57 6.00 -20.09
CA GLU A 236 9.98 4.67 -20.58
C GLU A 236 11.18 4.14 -19.78
N TYR A 237 11.03 2.99 -19.13
CA TYR A 237 12.14 2.27 -18.52
C TYR A 237 12.58 1.11 -19.42
N PRO A 238 13.88 0.94 -19.68
CA PRO A 238 14.39 -0.35 -20.12
C PRO A 238 14.20 -1.33 -18.96
N ASP A 239 13.42 -2.37 -19.20
CA ASP A 239 13.36 -3.53 -18.30
C ASP A 239 14.75 -4.18 -18.30
N PRO A 240 15.52 -4.16 -17.18
CA PRO A 240 16.80 -4.80 -17.18
C PRO A 240 16.54 -6.28 -16.90
N GLU A 241 16.68 -7.13 -17.92
CA GLU A 241 17.09 -8.50 -17.69
C GLU A 241 18.31 -8.46 -16.75
N GLY A 242 18.10 -8.78 -15.47
CA GLY A 242 19.14 -8.73 -14.45
C GLY A 242 19.11 -7.58 -13.45
N HIS A 243 18.00 -6.83 -13.27
CA HIS A 243 17.87 -5.95 -12.09
C HIS A 243 17.88 -6.79 -10.80
N LYS A 244 19.05 -6.85 -10.16
CA LYS A 244 19.22 -7.40 -8.82
C LYS A 244 18.88 -6.29 -7.83
N SER A 245 17.66 -6.31 -7.28
CA SER A 245 17.51 -5.82 -5.90
C SER A 245 18.53 -6.62 -5.09
N LEU A 246 19.56 -5.99 -4.55
CA LEU A 246 20.54 -6.65 -3.68
C LEU A 246 20.02 -6.45 -2.24
N GLY A 247 19.07 -7.29 -1.85
CA GLY A 247 18.61 -7.42 -0.47
C GLY A 247 19.80 -7.50 0.50
N LYS A 248 19.60 -6.87 1.66
CA LYS A 248 20.62 -6.37 2.58
C LYS A 248 21.57 -5.34 1.95
N PHE A 249 21.07 -4.10 1.92
CA PHE A 249 21.79 -2.82 1.86
C PHE A 249 23.31 -2.88 2.02
N ASP A 250 24.07 -2.43 1.02
CA ASP A 250 25.47 -2.06 1.21
C ASP A 250 25.76 -0.65 0.66
N ASN A 251 26.40 0.17 1.51
CA ASN A 251 27.05 1.48 1.26
C ASN A 251 26.32 2.79 1.56
N VAL A 252 25.18 2.80 2.28
CA VAL A 252 24.70 4.04 2.93
C VAL A 252 24.94 3.94 4.44
N PRO A 253 25.84 4.76 5.02
CA PRO A 253 25.99 4.84 6.48
C PRO A 253 24.66 5.26 7.10
N ARG A 254 24.06 4.38 7.90
CA ARG A 254 22.91 4.75 8.73
C ARG A 254 23.45 5.34 10.02
N LEU A 255 22.91 6.48 10.44
CA LEU A 255 23.08 6.97 11.81
C LEU A 255 22.61 5.87 12.77
N GLN A 256 23.52 5.36 13.60
CA GLN A 256 23.19 4.42 14.67
C GLN A 256 22.16 5.08 15.60
N TYR A 257 20.96 4.51 15.66
CA TYR A 257 20.00 4.82 16.71
C TYR A 257 20.26 3.85 17.85
N SER A 258 20.85 4.34 18.95
CA SER A 258 20.99 3.57 20.18
C SER A 258 19.65 3.55 20.91
N LEU A 259 19.17 2.36 21.25
CA LEU A 259 18.04 2.20 22.17
C LEU A 259 18.47 2.68 23.56
N PRO A 260 17.68 3.51 24.26
CA PRO A 260 17.96 3.82 25.66
C PRO A 260 17.84 2.53 26.48
N THR A 261 18.94 2.14 27.14
CA THR A 261 18.93 1.07 28.13
C THR A 261 18.06 1.49 29.30
N VAL A 262 16.99 0.73 29.55
CA VAL A 262 16.26 0.81 30.82
C VAL A 262 17.24 0.38 31.91
N ARG A 263 17.59 1.29 32.81
CA ARG A 263 18.34 0.95 34.02
C ARG A 263 17.43 0.10 34.89
N SER A 264 17.77 -1.17 35.05
CA SER A 264 17.27 -2.00 36.14
C SER A 264 17.87 -1.49 37.45
N THR A 265 17.03 -0.99 38.35
CA THR A 265 17.27 -0.95 39.79
C THR A 265 16.41 -2.00 40.45
#